data_AF-F3CE05-F1
#
_entry.id   AF-F3CE05-F1
#
_cell.length_a   1.000
_cell.length_b   1.000
_cell.length_c   1.000
_cell.angle_alpha   90.00
_cell.angle_beta   90.00
_cell.angle_gamma   90.00
#
_symmetry.space_group_name_H-M   'P 1'
#
loop_
_entity.id
_entity.type
_entity.pdbx_description
1 polymer ?
#
loop_
_entity_poly.entity_id
_entity_poly.type
_entity_poly.pdbx_seq_one_letter_code
_entity_poly.pdbx_strand_id
1 'polypeptide(L)' 'SHVNTRVQRHRDALRAAGLRPIQIWVPDTRRPDFAQECHRQCLLVAQADMANTYMQGLMDEALDDVEGWTP' A
#
# COMPACT_ATOMS: atom_id res chain seq x y z
N SER A 1 9.20 18.61 20.31
CA SER A 1 9.55 19.82 19.54
C SER A 1 10.70 19.63 18.53
N HIS A 2 11.03 18.42 18.05
CA HIS A 2 11.81 18.24 16.79
C HIS A 2 11.03 17.34 15.80
N VAL A 3 10.38 16.31 16.34
CA VAL A 3 9.52 15.40 15.57
C VAL A 3 8.34 16.14 14.92
N ASN A 4 7.66 17.03 15.65
CA ASN A 4 6.51 17.75 15.11
C ASN A 4 6.91 18.65 13.92
N THR A 5 8.03 19.38 14.05
CA THR A 5 8.59 20.20 12.97
C THR A 5 8.99 19.36 11.75
N ARG A 6 9.61 18.18 11.96
CA ARG A 6 9.95 17.26 10.87
C ARG A 6 8.71 16.72 10.17
N VAL A 7 7.70 16.31 10.93
CA VAL A 7 6.43 15.81 10.39
C VAL A 7 5.69 16.91 9.62
N GLN A 8 5.71 18.14 10.12
CA GLN A 8 5.12 19.29 9.43
C GLN A 8 5.81 19.56 8.09
N ARG A 9 7.14 19.67 8.07
CA ARG A 9 7.92 19.87 6.84
C ARG A 9 7.65 18.77 5.81
N HIS A 10 7.56 17.51 6.25
CA HIS A 10 7.24 16.39 5.36
C HIS A 10 5.82 16.52 4.77
N ARG A 11 4.82 16.86 5.58
CA ARG A 11 3.45 17.08 5.10
C ARG A 11 3.37 18.28 4.14
N ASP A 12 4.11 19.35 4.40
CA ASP A 12 4.14 20.53 3.52
C ASP A 12 4.71 20.18 2.14
N ALA A 13 5.78 19.37 2.09
CA ALA A 13 6.34 18.86 0.83
C ALA A 13 5.35 17.96 0.07
N LEU A 14 4.64 17.05 0.76
CA LEU A 14 3.61 16.20 0.14
C LEU A 14 2.46 17.04 -0.43
N ARG A 15 2.02 18.09 0.28
CA ARG A 15 0.99 19.01 -0.23
C ARG A 15 1.46 19.77 -1.46
N ALA A 16 2.71 20.22 -1.49
CA ALA A 16 3.30 20.88 -2.66
C ALA A 16 3.38 19.94 -3.88
N ALA A 17 3.57 18.63 -3.65
CA ALA A 17 3.49 17.59 -4.67
C ALA A 17 2.05 17.21 -5.08
N GLY A 18 1.02 17.93 -4.59
CA GLY A 18 -0.38 17.70 -4.94
C GLY A 18 -1.09 16.61 -4.12
N LEU A 19 -0.46 16.07 -3.07
CA LEU A 19 -1.03 15.01 -2.25
C LEU A 19 -1.86 15.60 -1.09
N ARG A 20 -3.01 14.97 -0.81
CA ARG A 20 -3.87 15.33 0.33
C ARG A 20 -3.69 14.32 1.47
N PRO A 21 -3.41 14.76 2.71
CA PRO A 21 -3.36 13.84 3.84
C PRO A 21 -4.77 13.30 4.15
N ILE A 22 -4.87 11.98 4.30
CA ILE A 22 -6.03 11.31 4.88
C ILE A 22 -5.66 10.71 6.23
N GLN A 23 -6.57 10.77 7.19
CA GLN A 23 -6.42 10.09 8.48
C GLN A 23 -7.32 8.87 8.48
N ILE A 24 -6.72 7.71 8.66
CA ILE A 24 -7.41 6.43 8.81
C ILE A 24 -6.96 5.78 10.11
N TRP A 25 -7.87 5.03 10.72
CA TRP A 25 -7.54 4.20 11.88
C TRP A 25 -7.02 2.85 11.39
N VAL A 26 -5.84 2.48 11.86
CA VAL A 26 -5.19 1.20 11.55
C VAL A 26 -5.03 0.39 12.83
N PRO A 27 -4.93 -0.95 12.76
CA PRO A 27 -4.64 -1.78 13.92
C PRO A 27 -3.32 -1.36 14.60
N ASP A 28 -3.29 -1.42 15.94
CA ASP A 28 -2.07 -1.12 16.69
C ASP A 28 -1.02 -2.22 16.46
N THR A 29 0.05 -1.86 15.75
CA THR A 29 1.10 -2.79 15.32
C THR A 29 1.98 -3.30 16.47
N ARG A 30 1.82 -2.75 17.67
CA ARG A 30 2.57 -3.16 18.87
C ARG A 30 1.89 -4.29 19.65
N ARG A 31 0.66 -4.64 19.29
CA ARG A 31 -0.05 -5.74 19.94
C ARG A 31 0.65 -7.07 19.61
N PRO A 32 0.75 -8.00 20.57
CA PRO A 32 1.44 -9.28 20.36
C PRO A 32 0.79 -10.14 19.26
N ASP A 33 -0.48 -9.93 18.96
CA ASP A 33 -1.26 -10.63 17.94
C ASP A 33 -1.18 -10.00 16.54
N PHE A 34 -0.53 -8.84 16.40
CA PHE A 34 -0.51 -8.11 15.13
C PHE A 34 0.10 -8.92 13.99
N ALA A 35 1.16 -9.70 14.25
CA ALA A 35 1.78 -10.54 13.23
C ALA A 35 0.82 -11.60 12.67
N GLN A 36 -0.01 -12.20 13.53
CA GLN A 36 -1.03 -13.18 13.10
C GLN A 36 -2.13 -12.52 12.29
N GLU A 37 -2.60 -11.34 12.73
CA GLU A 37 -3.61 -10.59 11.99
C GLU A 37 -3.09 -10.13 10.62
N CYS A 38 -1.84 -9.66 10.56
CA CYS A 38 -1.17 -9.33 9.31
C CYS A 38 -1.14 -10.53 8.37
N HIS A 39 -0.68 -11.69 8.86
CA HIS A 39 -0.66 -12.92 8.07
C HIS A 39 -2.04 -13.32 7.55
N ARG A 40 -3.06 -13.27 8.42
CA ARG A 40 -4.45 -13.59 8.05
C ARG A 40 -4.98 -12.64 6.97
N GLN A 41 -4.72 -11.35 7.08
CA GLN A 41 -5.15 -10.35 6.10
C GLN A 41 -4.41 -10.49 4.77
N CYS A 42 -3.09 -10.77 4.79
CA CYS A 42 -2.32 -11.05 3.59
C CYS A 42 -2.90 -12.25 2.81
N LEU A 43 -3.28 -13.33 3.51
CA LEU A 43 -3.92 -14.48 2.87
C LEU A 43 -5.27 -14.12 2.23
N LEU A 44 -6.08 -13.31 2.90
CA LEU A 44 -7.36 -12.86 2.35
C LEU A 44 -7.19 -12.00 1.10
N VAL A 45 -6.24 -11.07 1.11
CA VAL A 45 -5.93 -10.23 -0.06
C VAL A 45 -5.44 -11.11 -1.21
N ALA A 46 -4.50 -12.01 -0.97
CA ALA A 46 -4.00 -12.92 -2.00
C ALA A 46 -5.12 -13.78 -2.61
N GLN A 47 -6.04 -14.29 -1.79
CA GLN A 47 -7.20 -15.05 -2.27
C GLN A 47 -8.15 -14.18 -3.10
N ALA A 48 -8.41 -12.95 -2.67
CA ALA A 48 -9.26 -12.01 -3.41
C ALA A 48 -8.65 -11.64 -4.77
N ASP A 49 -7.32 -11.39 -4.80
CA ASP A 49 -6.59 -11.11 -6.03
C ASP A 49 -6.62 -12.30 -6.98
N MET A 50 -6.41 -13.51 -6.46
CA MET A 50 -6.49 -14.75 -7.26
C MET A 50 -7.90 -14.99 -7.84
N ALA A 51 -8.95 -14.60 -7.12
CA ALA A 51 -10.31 -14.72 -7.61
C ALA A 51 -10.67 -13.65 -8.66
N ASN A 52 -9.90 -12.56 -8.74
CA ASN A 52 -10.14 -11.45 -9.65
C ASN A 52 -9.49 -11.69 -11.02
N THR A 53 -10.07 -12.61 -11.79
CA THR A 53 -9.57 -13.00 -13.12
C THR A 53 -9.51 -11.85 -14.11
N TYR A 54 -10.39 -10.85 -13.97
CA TYR A 54 -10.35 -9.64 -14.79
C TYR A 54 -9.07 -8.83 -14.53
N MET A 55 -8.74 -8.58 -13.26
CA MET A 55 -7.52 -7.85 -12.92
C MET A 55 -6.28 -8.64 -13.34
N GLN A 56 -6.29 -9.97 -13.18
CA GLN A 56 -5.20 -10.82 -13.64
C GLN A 56 -4.96 -10.67 -15.16
N GLY A 57 -6.03 -10.78 -15.97
CA GLY A 57 -5.92 -10.61 -17.42
C GLY A 57 -5.44 -9.21 -17.82
N LEU A 58 -5.93 -8.16 -17.15
CA LEU A 58 -5.45 -6.79 -17.38
C LEU A 58 -3.95 -6.64 -17.05
N MET A 59 -3.48 -7.26 -15.97
CA MET A 59 -2.07 -7.19 -15.57
C MET A 59 -1.16 -7.95 -16.54
N ASP A 60 -1.59 -9.11 -17.02
CA ASP A 60 -0.87 -9.89 -18.03
C ASP A 60 -0.76 -9.11 -19.35
N GLU A 61 -1.87 -8.52 -19.83
CA GLU A 61 -1.88 -7.69 -21.04
C GLU A 61 -0.99 -6.44 -20.89
N ALA A 62 -1.06 -5.77 -19.74
CA ALA A 62 -0.21 -4.61 -19.47
C ALA A 62 1.28 -4.96 -19.43
N LEU A 63 1.64 -6.20 -19.07
CA LEU A 63 3.03 -6.67 -19.02
C LEU A 63 3.63 -6.81 -20.44
N ASP A 64 2.82 -7.25 -21.40
CA ASP A 64 3.21 -7.40 -22.80
C ASP A 64 3.54 -6.05 -23.46
N ASP A 65 2.90 -4.97 -23.01
CA ASP A 65 3.14 -3.59 -23.48
C ASP A 65 4.41 -2.94 -22.88
N VAL A 66 5.02 -3.54 -21.85
CA VAL A 66 6.26 -3.02 -21.23
C VAL A 66 7.48 -3.57 -21.96
N GLU A 67 7.91 -2.88 -23.01
CA GLU A 67 9.18 -3.20 -23.69
C GLU A 67 10.37 -3.14 -22.71
N GLY A 68 11.12 -4.25 -22.62
CA GLY A 68 12.38 -4.32 -21.88
C GLY A 68 12.24 -4.77 -20.41
N TRP A 69 11.07 -5.23 -19.96
CA TRP A 69 10.94 -5.86 -18.65
C TRP A 69 11.57 -7.26 -18.65
N THR A 70 12.64 -7.44 -17.86
CA THR A 70 13.24 -8.76 -17.56
C THR A 70 13.02 -9.07 -16.07
N PRO A 71 12.43 -10.24 -15.72
CA PRO A 71 12.14 -10.63 -14.33
C PRO A 71 13.35 -10.66 -13.39
#